data_AF-A0A522VFE6-F1
#
_entry.id   AF-A0A522VFE6-F1
#
_cell.length_a   1.000
_cell.length_b   1.000
_cell.length_c   1.000
_cell.angle_alpha   90.00
_cell.angle_beta   90.00
_cell.angle_gamma   90.00
#
_symmetry.space_group_name_H-M   'P 1'
#
loop_
_entity.id
_entity.type
_entity.pdbx_description
1 polymer ?
#
loop_
_entity_poly.entity_id
_entity_poly.type
_entity_poly.pdbx_seq_one_letter_code
_entity_poly.pdbx_strand_id
1 'polypeptide(L)'
;NSFRDMNVLNYEKAVEWLVGEGYAVVRLGDRTMTPLNLKGPGIFDAPFHPGYEPFWDVYFSGICAFMISCHSGPCMLPRGFGRPLLAVNAMLHFSHVPGAMEVCAYKHHVRIQDGKRLDYQAILEAGVPDFAAAAGYEKAGIDLLELSPDELLEATREMVDLVRSGADPDNEANREYRRLNLLEHQKRIGDPAYFADVADYFGSAVPTTHISKVFWN
;
A
#
# COMPACT_ATOMS: atom_id res chain seq x y z
N ASN A 1 -15.47 10.42 6.41
CA ASN A 1 -14.58 9.51 5.67
C ASN A 1 -13.16 9.90 5.95
N SER A 2 -12.43 8.98 6.55
CA SER A 2 -11.00 9.14 6.76
C SER A 2 -10.30 9.11 5.41
N PHE A 3 -9.29 9.95 5.21
CA PHE A 3 -8.40 9.90 4.04
C PHE A 3 -7.74 8.53 3.85
N ARG A 4 -7.77 7.68 4.88
CA ARG A 4 -7.25 6.31 4.91
C ARG A 4 -8.27 5.23 4.52
N ASP A 5 -9.56 5.55 4.46
CA ASP A 5 -10.61 4.59 4.14
C ASP A 5 -10.55 4.21 2.66
N MET A 6 -11.03 3.01 2.33
CA MET A 6 -11.08 2.52 0.95
C MET A 6 -12.28 1.60 0.74
N ASN A 7 -12.76 1.52 -0.50
CA ASN A 7 -13.85 0.62 -0.82
C ASN A 7 -13.34 -0.80 -1.06
N VAL A 8 -13.69 -1.73 -0.17
CA VAL A 8 -13.31 -3.14 -0.29
C VAL A 8 -13.83 -3.80 -1.58
N LEU A 9 -14.93 -3.29 -2.15
CA LEU A 9 -15.49 -3.81 -3.40
C LEU A 9 -14.57 -3.56 -4.60
N ASN A 10 -13.65 -2.59 -4.52
CA ASN A 10 -12.66 -2.36 -5.58
C ASN A 10 -11.68 -3.53 -5.75
N TYR A 11 -11.58 -4.43 -4.77
CA TYR A 11 -10.66 -5.56 -4.79
C TYR A 11 -11.24 -6.81 -5.46
N GLU A 12 -12.53 -6.83 -5.77
CA GLU A 12 -13.22 -8.05 -6.23
C GLU A 12 -12.57 -8.65 -7.48
N LYS A 13 -12.20 -7.80 -8.45
CA LYS A 13 -11.50 -8.22 -9.67
C LYS A 13 -10.16 -8.92 -9.37
N ALA A 14 -9.40 -8.40 -8.41
CA ALA A 14 -8.13 -8.98 -7.98
C ALA A 14 -8.34 -10.31 -7.25
N VAL A 15 -9.37 -10.40 -6.39
CA VAL A 15 -9.73 -11.63 -5.67
C VAL A 15 -10.14 -12.74 -6.63
N GLU A 16 -11.01 -12.46 -7.60
CA GLU A 16 -11.43 -13.43 -8.62
C GLU A 16 -10.24 -13.96 -9.42
N TRP A 17 -9.35 -13.05 -9.85
CA TRP A 17 -8.15 -13.44 -10.58
C TRP A 17 -7.21 -14.31 -9.74
N LEU A 18 -6.97 -13.98 -8.47
CA LEU A 18 -6.13 -14.78 -7.57
C LEU A 18 -6.66 -16.20 -7.37
N VAL A 19 -7.98 -16.35 -7.22
CA VAL A 19 -8.60 -17.67 -7.14
C VAL A 19 -8.42 -18.45 -8.45
N GLY A 20 -8.55 -17.77 -9.59
CA GLY A 20 -8.24 -18.36 -10.91
C GLY A 20 -6.79 -18.82 -11.04
N GLU A 21 -5.84 -18.15 -10.39
CA GLU A 21 -4.42 -18.52 -10.32
C GLU A 21 -4.10 -19.60 -9.26
N GLY A 22 -5.12 -20.16 -8.60
CA GLY A 22 -4.98 -21.24 -7.63
C GLY A 22 -4.69 -20.80 -6.21
N TYR A 23 -4.80 -19.50 -5.89
CA TYR A 23 -4.71 -19.01 -4.51
C TYR A 23 -6.04 -19.19 -3.77
N ALA A 24 -5.97 -19.47 -2.48
CA ALA A 24 -7.07 -19.20 -1.56
C ALA A 24 -6.94 -17.77 -1.03
N VAL A 25 -8.04 -17.02 -1.03
CA VAL A 25 -8.12 -15.66 -0.51
C VAL A 25 -8.90 -15.66 0.79
N VAL A 26 -8.23 -15.24 1.86
CA VAL A 26 -8.85 -15.01 3.17
C VAL A 26 -8.86 -13.51 3.44
N ARG A 27 -10.04 -12.90 3.40
CA ARG A 27 -10.21 -11.48 3.72
C ARG A 27 -10.38 -11.33 5.22
N LEU A 28 -9.49 -10.55 5.83
CA LEU A 28 -9.48 -10.25 7.27
C LEU A 28 -10.33 -9.01 7.57
N GLY A 29 -10.58 -8.74 8.86
CA GLY A 29 -11.32 -7.57 9.32
C GLY A 29 -12.27 -7.90 10.47
N ASP A 30 -13.33 -7.11 10.61
CA ASP A 30 -14.35 -7.32 11.63
C ASP A 30 -15.78 -7.25 11.06
N ARG A 31 -16.77 -7.65 11.87
CA ARG A 31 -18.18 -7.80 11.45
C ARG A 31 -18.89 -6.49 11.10
N THR A 32 -18.31 -5.33 11.42
CA THR A 32 -18.88 -4.02 11.08
C THR A 32 -18.52 -3.58 9.67
N MET A 33 -17.55 -4.24 9.02
CA MET A 33 -17.11 -3.89 7.67
C MET A 33 -18.12 -4.30 6.59
N THR A 34 -18.02 -3.70 5.40
CA THR A 34 -18.78 -4.15 4.22
C THR A 34 -18.34 -5.56 3.81
N PRO A 35 -19.25 -6.55 3.67
CA PRO A 35 -18.91 -7.88 3.15
C PRO A 35 -18.43 -7.83 1.69
N LEU A 36 -17.67 -8.85 1.28
CA LEU A 36 -17.41 -9.09 -0.15
C LEU A 36 -18.69 -9.60 -0.83
N ASN A 37 -18.95 -9.15 -2.07
CA ASN A 37 -20.04 -9.70 -2.89
C ASN A 37 -19.63 -10.98 -3.62
N LEU A 38 -18.40 -11.44 -3.43
CA LEU A 38 -17.87 -12.67 -4.00
C LEU A 38 -18.16 -13.88 -3.11
N LYS A 39 -18.49 -15.00 -3.76
CA LYS A 39 -18.66 -16.32 -3.16
C LYS A 39 -18.08 -17.37 -4.11
N GLY A 40 -17.48 -18.41 -3.55
CA GLY A 40 -16.98 -19.52 -4.33
C GLY A 40 -15.90 -20.32 -3.61
N PRO A 41 -15.47 -21.45 -4.19
CA PRO A 41 -14.31 -22.19 -3.71
C PRO A 41 -13.08 -21.27 -3.62
N GLY A 42 -12.36 -21.32 -2.50
CA GLY A 42 -11.14 -20.51 -2.31
C GLY A 42 -11.36 -19.08 -1.84
N ILE A 43 -12.60 -18.60 -1.68
CA ILE A 43 -12.89 -17.26 -1.14
C ILE A 43 -13.46 -17.37 0.27
N PHE A 44 -12.75 -16.82 1.24
CA PHE A 44 -13.14 -16.81 2.65
C PHE A 44 -13.22 -15.37 3.16
N ASP A 45 -14.44 -14.87 3.31
CA ASP A 45 -14.70 -13.59 3.98
C ASP A 45 -14.75 -13.84 5.50
N ALA A 46 -13.56 -13.85 6.12
CA ALA A 46 -13.36 -14.41 7.44
C ALA A 46 -14.29 -13.79 8.51
N PRO A 47 -14.48 -12.47 8.61
CA PRO A 47 -15.31 -11.87 9.67
C PRO A 47 -16.77 -12.35 9.68
N PHE A 48 -17.27 -12.79 8.52
CA PHE A 48 -18.62 -13.29 8.31
C PHE A 48 -18.73 -14.82 8.33
N HIS A 49 -17.60 -15.52 8.49
CA HIS A 49 -17.60 -16.97 8.64
C HIS A 49 -18.08 -17.37 10.06
N PRO A 50 -18.95 -18.38 10.21
CA PRO A 50 -19.51 -18.77 11.51
C PRO A 50 -18.45 -19.23 12.52
N GLY A 51 -17.35 -19.80 12.04
CA GLY A 51 -16.22 -20.24 12.85
C GLY A 51 -15.12 -19.20 13.07
N TYR A 52 -15.32 -17.95 12.67
CA TYR A 52 -14.31 -16.91 12.81
C TYR A 52 -13.92 -16.67 14.26
N GLU A 53 -12.61 -16.64 14.50
CA GLU A 53 -12.01 -16.19 15.76
C GLU A 53 -10.91 -15.18 15.44
N PRO A 54 -10.66 -14.16 16.28
CA PRO A 54 -9.62 -13.15 16.02
C PRO A 54 -8.22 -13.73 15.75
N PHE A 55 -7.93 -14.93 16.27
CA PHE A 55 -6.67 -15.61 16.01
C PHE A 55 -6.47 -15.99 14.53
N TRP A 56 -7.55 -16.12 13.75
CA TRP A 56 -7.47 -16.42 12.31
C TRP A 56 -6.68 -15.34 11.57
N ASP A 57 -6.84 -14.07 11.94
CA ASP A 57 -6.11 -12.96 11.32
C ASP A 57 -4.60 -13.15 11.49
N VAL A 58 -4.15 -13.54 12.68
CA VAL A 58 -2.73 -13.81 12.96
C VAL A 58 -2.27 -15.06 12.23
N TYR A 59 -3.04 -16.16 12.33
CA TYR A 59 -2.70 -17.44 11.73
C TYR A 59 -2.53 -17.34 10.21
N PHE A 60 -3.55 -16.83 9.50
CA PHE A 60 -3.51 -16.71 8.05
C PHE A 60 -2.46 -15.71 7.57
N SER A 61 -2.25 -14.60 8.30
CA SER A 61 -1.15 -13.68 8.00
C SER A 61 0.23 -14.33 8.14
N GLY A 62 0.39 -15.30 9.05
CA GLY A 62 1.64 -16.00 9.28
C GLY A 62 1.96 -17.09 8.26
N ILE A 63 0.97 -17.59 7.53
CA ILE A 63 1.14 -18.69 6.56
C ILE A 63 0.82 -18.32 5.11
N CYS A 64 0.38 -17.09 4.85
CA CYS A 64 0.01 -16.67 3.50
C CYS A 64 1.21 -16.66 2.54
N ALA A 65 0.91 -16.76 1.25
CA ALA A 65 1.89 -16.53 0.19
C ALA A 65 2.33 -15.05 0.15
N PHE A 66 1.37 -14.14 0.37
CA PHE A 66 1.56 -12.71 0.57
C PHE A 66 0.27 -12.11 1.15
N MET A 67 0.32 -10.87 1.61
CA MET A 67 -0.86 -10.11 2.02
C MET A 67 -1.08 -8.93 1.07
N ILE A 68 -2.35 -8.62 0.78
CA ILE A 68 -2.76 -7.34 0.19
C ILE A 68 -3.38 -6.51 1.32
N SER A 69 -2.86 -5.32 1.57
CA SER A 69 -3.37 -4.45 2.63
C SER A 69 -3.16 -2.99 2.27
N CYS A 70 -3.80 -2.10 3.02
CA CYS A 70 -3.38 -0.71 3.11
C CYS A 70 -2.43 -0.52 4.30
N HIS A 71 -1.90 0.69 4.49
CA HIS A 71 -1.14 1.04 5.70
C HIS A 71 -2.06 1.09 6.93
N SER A 72 -2.47 -0.06 7.43
CA SER A 72 -3.32 -0.28 8.60
C SER A 72 -2.60 -1.21 9.60
N GLY A 73 -3.12 -1.32 10.83
CA GLY A 73 -2.52 -2.20 11.85
C GLY A 73 -2.23 -3.63 11.36
N PRO A 74 -3.18 -4.31 10.68
CA PRO A 74 -2.98 -5.65 10.15
C PRO A 74 -1.78 -5.85 9.22
N CYS A 75 -1.32 -4.81 8.49
CA CYS A 75 -0.17 -4.95 7.58
C CYS A 75 1.16 -5.23 8.32
N MET A 76 1.20 -5.02 9.63
CA MET A 76 2.36 -5.36 10.45
C MET A 76 2.51 -6.88 10.68
N LEU A 77 1.41 -7.65 10.61
CA LEU A 77 1.45 -9.10 10.79
C LEU A 77 2.30 -9.80 9.72
N PRO A 78 2.03 -9.66 8.40
CA PRO A 78 2.85 -10.33 7.38
C PRO A 78 4.31 -9.90 7.47
N ARG A 79 4.60 -8.62 7.75
CA ARG A 79 5.98 -8.15 7.97
C ARG A 79 6.67 -8.86 9.13
N GLY A 80 5.98 -9.01 10.27
CA GLY A 80 6.51 -9.70 11.44
C GLY A 80 6.79 -11.18 11.19
N PHE A 81 6.01 -11.83 10.31
CA PHE A 81 6.22 -13.21 9.90
C PHE A 81 7.16 -13.38 8.69
N GLY A 82 7.74 -12.29 8.16
CA GLY A 82 8.59 -12.33 6.97
C GLY A 82 7.82 -12.70 5.69
N ARG A 83 6.51 -12.42 5.64
CA ARG A 83 5.67 -12.64 4.46
C ARG A 83 5.67 -11.42 3.54
N PRO A 84 5.63 -11.62 2.21
CA PRO A 84 5.51 -10.52 1.26
C PRO A 84 4.22 -9.71 1.45
N LEU A 85 4.27 -8.43 1.07
CA LEU A 85 3.17 -7.48 1.27
C LEU A 85 2.97 -6.60 0.03
N LEU A 86 1.75 -6.58 -0.49
CA LEU A 86 1.29 -5.58 -1.45
C LEU A 86 0.52 -4.49 -0.68
N ALA A 87 1.14 -3.32 -0.53
CA ALA A 87 0.59 -2.16 0.14
C ALA A 87 -0.13 -1.24 -0.88
N VAL A 88 -1.41 -1.48 -1.12
CA VAL A 88 -2.22 -0.74 -2.12
C VAL A 88 -3.11 0.30 -1.47
N ASN A 89 -3.42 1.36 -2.24
CA ASN A 89 -4.14 2.54 -1.74
C ASN A 89 -3.52 3.06 -0.44
N ALA A 90 -2.20 2.88 -0.35
CA ALA A 90 -1.40 3.24 0.80
C ALA A 90 -1.28 4.76 0.91
N MET A 91 -1.01 5.24 2.13
CA MET A 91 -0.63 6.62 2.36
C MET A 91 0.89 6.74 2.36
N LEU A 92 1.43 7.64 1.55
CA LEU A 92 2.84 8.00 1.64
C LEU A 92 3.07 8.73 2.98
N HIS A 93 3.99 8.23 3.78
CA HIS A 93 4.30 8.80 5.09
C HIS A 93 5.78 8.58 5.41
N PHE A 94 6.44 9.56 6.02
CA PHE A 94 7.88 9.51 6.29
C PHE A 94 8.29 8.32 7.16
N SER A 95 7.42 7.89 8.09
CA SER A 95 7.73 6.78 9.02
C SER A 95 7.51 5.39 8.43
N HIS A 96 7.01 5.30 7.19
CA HIS A 96 6.79 4.02 6.56
C HIS A 96 8.12 3.41 6.10
N VAL A 97 8.47 2.26 6.68
CA VAL A 97 9.64 1.46 6.33
C VAL A 97 9.16 0.17 5.64
N PRO A 98 9.24 0.07 4.29
CA PRO A 98 8.83 -1.13 3.58
C PRO A 98 9.71 -2.33 3.92
N GLY A 99 9.11 -3.52 3.93
CA GLY A 99 9.85 -4.78 3.96
C GLY A 99 10.56 -5.07 2.63
N ALA A 100 11.50 -6.03 2.63
CA ALA A 100 12.26 -6.37 1.43
C ALA A 100 11.43 -7.03 0.31
N MET A 101 10.28 -7.60 0.66
CA MET A 101 9.32 -8.19 -0.28
C MET A 101 8.01 -7.41 -0.28
N GLU A 102 8.12 -6.08 -0.21
CA GLU A 102 6.98 -5.17 -0.19
C GLU A 102 6.91 -4.34 -1.47
N VAL A 103 5.71 -4.27 -2.06
CA VAL A 103 5.38 -3.40 -3.20
C VAL A 103 4.34 -2.39 -2.76
N CYS A 104 4.62 -1.11 -2.93
CA CYS A 104 3.69 -0.03 -2.59
C CYS A 104 2.95 0.49 -3.84
N ALA A 105 1.68 0.80 -3.70
CA ALA A 105 0.89 1.57 -4.64
C ALA A 105 0.03 2.54 -3.83
N TYR A 106 0.32 3.84 -3.93
CA TYR A 106 -0.38 4.84 -3.13
C TYR A 106 -1.73 5.20 -3.77
N LYS A 107 -2.58 5.89 -3.01
CA LYS A 107 -3.69 6.63 -3.63
C LYS A 107 -3.14 7.66 -4.63
N HIS A 108 -3.89 7.92 -5.68
CA HIS A 108 -3.58 8.99 -6.62
C HIS A 108 -3.74 10.34 -5.92
N HIS A 109 -2.67 11.13 -5.91
CA HIS A 109 -2.69 12.49 -5.40
C HIS A 109 -3.07 13.41 -6.54
N VAL A 110 -4.20 14.11 -6.42
CA VAL A 110 -4.76 14.92 -7.50
C VAL A 110 -4.88 16.36 -7.03
N ARG A 111 -4.30 17.31 -7.77
CA ARG A 111 -4.43 18.73 -7.45
C ARG A 111 -5.87 19.18 -7.75
N ILE A 112 -6.53 19.75 -6.74
CA ILE A 112 -7.93 20.18 -6.82
C ILE A 112 -8.11 21.29 -7.87
N GLN A 113 -7.13 22.19 -7.99
CA GLN A 113 -7.23 23.37 -8.85
C GLN A 113 -7.47 23.03 -10.33
N ASP A 114 -6.82 21.99 -10.85
CA ASP A 114 -6.85 21.65 -12.28
C ASP A 114 -7.10 20.15 -12.55
N GLY A 115 -7.37 19.35 -11.51
CA GLY A 115 -7.64 17.93 -11.61
C GLY A 115 -6.45 17.09 -12.07
N LYS A 116 -5.23 17.65 -12.10
CA LYS A 116 -4.05 16.91 -12.55
C LYS A 116 -3.52 16.01 -11.44
N ARG A 117 -3.28 14.75 -11.80
CA ARG A 117 -2.51 13.82 -10.96
C ARG A 117 -1.08 14.34 -10.80
N LEU A 118 -0.59 14.29 -9.57
CA LEU A 118 0.79 14.59 -9.21
C LEU A 118 1.65 13.35 -9.47
N ASP A 119 2.82 13.57 -10.08
CA ASP A 119 3.87 12.55 -10.09
C ASP A 119 4.53 12.43 -8.70
N TYR A 120 5.34 11.40 -8.52
CA TYR A 120 5.94 11.12 -7.22
C TYR A 120 6.84 12.25 -6.70
N GLN A 121 7.56 12.94 -7.58
CA GLN A 121 8.40 14.07 -7.18
C GLN A 121 7.54 15.24 -6.70
N ALA A 122 6.48 15.58 -7.41
CA ALA A 122 5.54 16.64 -7.01
C ALA A 122 4.82 16.30 -5.69
N ILE A 123 4.55 15.02 -5.42
CA ILE A 123 4.01 14.56 -4.13
C ILE A 123 5.01 14.88 -2.99
N LEU A 124 6.29 14.55 -3.18
CA LEU A 124 7.33 14.87 -2.18
C LEU A 124 7.49 16.38 -1.98
N GLU A 125 7.55 17.15 -3.06
CA GLU A 125 7.70 18.61 -3.02
C GLU A 125 6.51 19.32 -2.35
N ALA A 126 5.32 18.73 -2.41
CA ALA A 126 4.14 19.21 -1.70
C ALA A 126 4.17 18.94 -0.18
N GLY A 127 5.17 18.23 0.34
CA GLY A 127 5.30 17.90 1.77
C GLY A 127 4.35 16.80 2.23
N VAL A 128 3.75 16.04 1.30
CA VAL A 128 2.79 14.97 1.59
C VAL A 128 3.28 13.97 2.64
N PRO A 129 4.56 13.52 2.64
CA PRO A 129 4.98 12.51 3.60
C PRO A 129 4.84 12.91 5.07
N ASP A 130 4.71 14.21 5.36
CA ASP A 130 4.58 14.75 6.71
C ASP A 130 3.11 15.05 7.08
N PHE A 131 2.16 14.74 6.20
CA PHE A 131 0.73 14.93 6.48
C PHE A 131 0.21 13.83 7.43
N ALA A 132 0.00 14.19 8.69
CA ALA A 132 -0.56 13.29 9.70
C ALA A 132 -2.11 13.17 9.66
N ALA A 133 -2.78 14.10 8.97
CA ALA A 133 -4.25 14.18 8.94
C ALA A 133 -4.77 14.75 7.61
N ALA A 134 -6.07 14.59 7.36
CA ALA A 134 -6.77 15.11 6.17
C ALA A 134 -6.53 16.62 5.94
N ALA A 135 -6.42 17.41 7.02
CA ALA A 135 -6.15 18.84 6.97
C ALA A 135 -4.86 19.21 6.20
N GLY A 136 -3.85 18.33 6.17
CA GLY A 136 -2.62 18.54 5.38
C GLY A 136 -2.92 18.55 3.88
N TYR A 137 -3.68 17.55 3.41
CA TYR A 137 -4.11 17.43 2.02
C TYR A 137 -5.01 18.60 1.61
N GLU A 138 -5.98 18.96 2.47
CA GLU A 138 -6.88 20.09 2.25
C GLU A 138 -6.12 21.42 2.09
N LYS A 139 -5.16 21.70 3.00
CA LYS A 139 -4.33 22.90 2.95
C LYS A 139 -3.44 22.94 1.70
N ALA A 140 -2.97 21.79 1.24
CA ALA A 140 -2.17 21.67 0.02
C ALA A 140 -3.00 21.70 -1.27
N GLY A 141 -4.34 21.68 -1.17
CA GLY A 141 -5.22 21.61 -2.34
C GLY A 141 -5.08 20.28 -3.10
N ILE A 142 -4.88 19.18 -2.36
CA ILE A 142 -4.69 17.82 -2.89
C ILE A 142 -5.87 16.95 -2.46
N ASP A 143 -6.44 16.23 -3.42
CA ASP A 143 -7.41 15.16 -3.20
C ASP A 143 -6.73 13.78 -3.37
N LEU A 144 -7.31 12.76 -2.75
CA LEU A 144 -6.80 11.40 -2.76
C LEU A 144 -7.81 10.47 -3.41
N LEU A 145 -7.49 9.97 -4.59
CA LEU A 145 -8.34 9.02 -5.30
C LEU A 145 -7.81 7.59 -5.13
N GLU A 146 -8.73 6.65 -4.91
CA GLU A 146 -8.38 5.24 -4.89
C GLU A 146 -7.90 4.77 -6.26
N LEU A 147 -6.98 3.81 -6.26
CA LEU A 147 -6.69 2.96 -7.40
C LEU A 147 -7.97 2.30 -7.86
N SER A 148 -8.20 2.30 -9.17
CA SER A 148 -9.29 1.59 -9.81
C SER A 148 -9.17 0.07 -9.61
N PRO A 149 -10.26 -0.70 -9.77
CA PRO A 149 -10.21 -2.17 -9.72
C PRO A 149 -9.22 -2.78 -10.72
N ASP A 150 -9.01 -2.13 -11.86
CA ASP A 150 -8.05 -2.57 -12.87
C ASP A 150 -6.62 -2.33 -12.41
N GLU A 151 -6.34 -1.17 -11.82
CA GLU A 151 -5.02 -0.86 -11.25
C GLU A 151 -4.69 -1.78 -10.07
N LEU A 152 -5.66 -2.08 -9.21
CA LEU A 152 -5.50 -3.04 -8.12
C LEU A 152 -5.19 -4.45 -8.64
N LEU A 153 -5.85 -4.89 -9.72
CA LEU A 153 -5.55 -6.16 -10.36
C LEU A 153 -4.13 -6.20 -10.91
N GLU A 154 -3.69 -5.16 -11.64
CA GLU A 154 -2.34 -5.13 -12.20
C GLU A 154 -1.26 -5.08 -11.10
N ALA A 155 -1.47 -4.29 -10.03
CA ALA A 155 -0.57 -4.31 -8.87
C ALA A 155 -0.54 -5.69 -8.18
N THR A 156 -1.68 -6.40 -8.15
CA THR A 156 -1.77 -7.77 -7.64
C THR A 156 -0.95 -8.75 -8.48
N ARG A 157 -0.95 -8.59 -9.81
CA ARG A 157 -0.11 -9.40 -10.71
C ARG A 157 1.38 -9.15 -10.47
N GLU A 158 1.78 -7.89 -10.30
CA GLU A 158 3.17 -7.55 -9.96
C GLU A 158 3.63 -8.23 -8.65
N MET A 159 2.75 -8.29 -7.64
CA MET A 159 3.04 -9.01 -6.40
C MET A 159 3.16 -10.52 -6.62
N VAL A 160 2.26 -11.13 -7.39
CA VAL A 160 2.34 -12.56 -7.70
C VAL A 160 3.63 -12.89 -8.46
N ASP A 161 4.03 -12.07 -9.42
CA ASP A 161 5.29 -12.22 -10.14
C ASP A 161 6.51 -12.10 -9.22
N LEU A 162 6.48 -11.15 -8.27
CA LEU A 162 7.52 -11.01 -7.24
C LEU A 162 7.60 -12.25 -6.34
N VAL A 163 6.45 -12.78 -5.86
CA VAL A 163 6.43 -14.00 -5.04
C VAL A 163 6.94 -15.22 -5.81
N ARG A 164 6.56 -15.37 -7.08
CA ARG A 164 6.95 -16.52 -7.91
C ARG A 164 8.43 -16.48 -8.30
N SER A 165 8.95 -15.29 -8.63
CA SER A 165 10.34 -15.12 -9.05
C SER A 165 11.32 -15.06 -7.87
N GLY A 166 10.91 -14.45 -6.75
CA GLY A 166 11.78 -14.14 -5.61
C GLY A 166 12.88 -13.11 -5.94
N ALA A 167 12.82 -12.47 -7.11
CA ALA A 167 13.84 -11.54 -7.58
C ALA A 167 13.40 -10.09 -7.34
N ASP A 168 14.35 -9.22 -7.00
CA ASP A 168 14.11 -7.77 -6.93
C ASP A 168 13.62 -7.27 -8.30
N PRO A 169 12.43 -6.64 -8.39
CA PRO A 169 11.92 -6.08 -9.63
C PRO A 169 12.66 -4.79 -10.01
N ASP A 170 13.93 -4.88 -10.42
CA ASP A 170 14.76 -3.74 -10.84
C ASP A 170 14.32 -3.17 -12.22
N ASN A 171 13.23 -2.42 -12.21
CA ASN A 171 12.70 -1.67 -13.33
C ASN A 171 12.92 -0.15 -13.14
N GLU A 172 12.65 0.63 -14.18
CA GLU A 172 12.88 2.08 -14.17
C GLU A 172 12.10 2.80 -13.06
N ALA A 173 10.83 2.43 -12.83
CA ALA A 173 10.02 2.99 -11.76
C ALA A 173 10.67 2.76 -10.39
N ASN A 174 11.14 1.54 -10.11
CA ASN A 174 11.82 1.22 -8.85
C ASN A 174 13.14 1.95 -8.69
N ARG A 175 13.95 2.08 -9.74
CA ARG A 175 15.20 2.86 -9.68
C ARG A 175 14.94 4.32 -9.36
N GLU A 176 13.96 4.93 -10.02
CA GLU A 176 13.64 6.34 -9.84
C GLU A 176 12.98 6.61 -8.48
N TYR A 177 12.08 5.73 -8.05
CA TYR A 177 11.48 5.77 -6.72
C TYR A 177 12.54 5.70 -5.61
N ARG A 178 13.47 4.74 -5.69
CA ARG A 178 14.60 4.63 -4.74
C ARG A 178 15.49 5.87 -4.77
N ARG A 179 15.78 6.41 -5.95
CA ARG A 179 16.59 7.63 -6.13
C ARG A 179 15.92 8.83 -5.44
N LEU A 180 14.63 9.05 -5.69
CA LEU A 180 13.87 10.16 -5.09
C LEU A 180 13.77 10.03 -3.57
N ASN A 181 13.52 8.82 -3.06
CA ASN A 181 13.47 8.58 -1.61
C ASN A 181 14.81 8.83 -0.93
N LEU A 182 15.92 8.43 -1.58
CA LEU A 182 17.26 8.71 -1.06
C LEU A 182 17.56 10.21 -1.03
N LEU A 183 17.17 10.95 -2.08
CA LEU A 183 17.31 12.40 -2.10
C LEU A 183 16.45 13.06 -1.02
N GLU A 184 15.23 12.60 -0.83
CA GLU A 184 14.36 13.09 0.24
C GLU A 184 14.96 12.83 1.63
N HIS A 185 15.52 11.63 1.85
CA HIS A 185 16.23 11.33 3.08
C HIS A 185 17.45 12.24 3.30
N GLN A 186 18.25 12.49 2.26
CA GLN A 186 19.41 13.37 2.32
C GLN A 186 19.04 14.82 2.61
N LYS A 187 17.98 15.33 1.97
CA LYS A 187 17.41 16.65 2.27
C LYS A 187 17.00 16.73 3.72
N ARG A 188 16.40 15.65 4.24
CA ARG A 188 16.06 15.57 5.65
C ARG A 188 17.35 15.67 6.47
N ILE A 189 18.20 14.66 6.56
CA ILE A 189 19.37 14.69 7.45
C ILE A 189 20.32 15.91 7.31
N GLY A 190 20.29 16.63 6.17
CA GLY A 190 21.11 17.81 5.90
C GLY A 190 20.59 19.16 6.43
N ASP A 191 19.33 19.30 6.87
CA ASP A 191 18.76 20.59 7.32
C ASP A 191 18.27 20.56 8.78
N PRO A 192 19.11 20.94 9.76
CA PRO A 192 18.72 20.96 11.18
C PRO A 192 17.48 21.83 11.50
N ALA A 193 17.17 22.85 10.69
CA ALA A 193 15.98 23.68 10.89
C ALA A 193 14.69 22.97 10.44
N TYR A 194 14.82 21.98 9.57
CA TYR A 194 13.72 21.14 9.12
C TYR A 194 13.22 20.22 10.27
N PHE A 195 14.06 19.77 11.22
CA PHE A 195 13.71 18.77 12.28
C PHE A 195 13.15 19.31 13.59
N ALA A 196 12.90 20.61 13.74
CA ALA A 196 12.29 21.08 14.98
C ALA A 196 10.93 20.37 15.23
N ASP A 197 10.25 19.96 14.16
CA ASP A 197 8.89 19.39 14.18
C ASP A 197 8.68 18.10 13.34
N VAL A 198 9.70 17.55 12.66
CA VAL A 198 9.61 16.29 11.88
C VAL A 198 10.78 15.34 12.16
N ALA A 199 10.68 14.07 11.73
CA ALA A 199 11.74 13.08 11.95
C ALA A 199 12.94 13.23 11.00
N ASP A 200 14.13 12.93 11.52
CA ASP A 200 15.44 12.98 10.84
C ASP A 200 15.69 11.80 9.88
N TYR A 201 14.63 11.14 9.42
CA TYR A 201 14.74 10.03 8.49
C TYR A 201 13.58 10.00 7.50
N PHE A 202 13.78 9.27 6.41
CA PHE A 202 12.73 8.93 5.47
C PHE A 202 12.70 7.41 5.33
N GLY A 203 11.67 6.76 5.87
CA GLY A 203 11.60 5.30 5.99
C GLY A 203 11.60 4.57 4.66
N SER A 204 11.12 5.21 3.59
CA SER A 204 11.12 4.65 2.24
C SER A 204 12.48 4.79 1.53
N ALA A 205 13.50 5.36 2.17
CA ALA A 205 14.86 5.45 1.65
C ALA A 205 15.71 4.19 1.95
N VAL A 206 15.07 3.02 1.93
CA VAL A 206 15.77 1.73 2.03
C VAL A 206 15.98 1.13 0.63
N PRO A 207 17.08 0.40 0.38
CA PRO A 207 17.39 -0.07 -0.97
C PRO A 207 16.39 -1.11 -1.51
N THR A 208 15.61 -1.73 -0.62
CA THR A 208 14.67 -2.80 -0.94
C THR A 208 13.24 -2.31 -1.13
N THR A 209 13.00 -1.01 -1.23
CA THR A 209 11.64 -0.50 -1.48
C THR A 209 11.24 -0.74 -2.93
N HIS A 210 9.98 -1.14 -3.14
CA HIS A 210 9.38 -1.24 -4.47
C HIS A 210 8.12 -0.41 -4.57
N ILE A 211 7.92 0.20 -5.74
CA ILE A 211 6.69 0.84 -6.16
C ILE A 211 6.08 0.04 -7.31
N SER A 212 4.75 -0.03 -7.33
CA SER A 212 4.02 -0.62 -8.43
C SER A 212 4.17 0.24 -9.69
N LYS A 213 4.40 -0.39 -10.85
CA LYS A 213 4.49 0.36 -12.13
C LYS A 213 3.15 0.98 -12.50
N VAL A 214 2.06 0.37 -12.05
CA VAL A 214 0.70 0.86 -12.23
C VAL A 214 0.51 2.21 -11.53
N PHE A 215 1.03 2.35 -10.32
CA PHE A 215 1.05 3.65 -9.62
C PHE A 215 2.10 4.61 -10.19
N TRP A 216 3.18 4.09 -10.78
CA TRP A 216 4.24 4.96 -11.29
C TRP A 216 3.86 5.65 -12.61
N ASN A 217 3.21 4.91 -13.50
CA ASN A 217 2.74 5.38 -14.81
C ASN A 217 1.46 6.19 -14.70
#